data_AF-A0A2C6KE98-F1
#
_entry.id   AF-A0A2C6KE98-F1
#
_cell.length_a   1.000
_cell.length_b   1.000
_cell.length_c   1.000
_cell.angle_alpha   90.00
_cell.angle_beta   90.00
_cell.angle_gamma   90.00
#
_symmetry.space_group_name_H-M   'P 1'
#
loop_
_entity.id
_entity.type
_entity.pdbx_description
1 polymer ?
#
loop_
_entity_poly.entity_id
_entity_poly.type
_entity_poly.pdbx_seq_one_letter_code
_entity_poly.pdbx_strand_id
1 'polypeptide(L)'
;REKPANGGCRKGGDTELADSRRSLLDDYEVPSYFSEKRDLFTTLGDQRPNFRWLLIGYKRSGSKWHIDPNQTSAWNAVIRGKKRWILLPPHLPPPGVFPSRDGSEVTQPVSLIEWYLNYYDLLHEPGYPYTEGVAPLEGTVREGEIVFIPQGWWHCVLNEEDDTIAITQNYVSETSLPSVRAFLHYQRQNISG
;
A
#
# COMPACT_ATOMS: atom_id res chain seq x y z
N ARG A 1 11.98 25.16 67.45
CA ARG A 1 12.88 25.56 66.34
C ARG A 1 12.83 24.46 65.29
N GLU A 2 12.47 24.86 64.07
CA GLU A 2 12.65 24.19 62.78
C GLU A 2 12.02 22.80 62.55
N LYS A 3 10.92 22.79 61.77
CA LYS A 3 10.59 21.70 60.83
C LYS A 3 10.72 22.28 59.40
N PRO A 4 11.30 21.53 58.44
CA PRO A 4 11.60 22.04 57.12
C PRO A 4 10.35 22.13 56.22
N ALA A 5 10.41 23.07 55.28
CA ALA A 5 9.40 23.34 54.27
C ALA A 5 9.22 22.14 53.32
N ASN A 6 7.97 21.72 53.12
CA ASN A 6 7.61 20.81 52.04
C ASN A 6 7.69 21.57 50.72
N GLY A 7 8.71 21.24 49.91
CA GLY A 7 8.86 21.75 48.55
C GLY A 7 7.70 21.31 47.68
N GLY A 8 6.89 22.29 47.23
CA GLY A 8 5.93 22.09 46.16
C GLY A 8 6.67 21.79 44.87
N CYS A 9 6.59 20.53 44.42
CA CYS A 9 6.96 20.17 43.07
C CYS A 9 5.96 20.85 42.13
N ARG A 10 6.42 21.85 41.37
CA ARG A 10 5.63 22.51 40.32
C ARG A 10 5.26 21.44 39.30
N LYS A 11 3.97 21.06 39.27
CA LYS A 11 3.38 20.44 38.08
C LYS A 11 3.22 21.54 37.04
N GLY A 12 4.19 21.65 36.14
CA GLY A 12 4.11 22.53 34.98
C GLY A 12 5.08 22.02 33.93
N GLY A 13 4.56 21.51 32.82
CA GLY A 13 5.44 21.14 31.69
C GLY A 13 4.85 20.32 30.56
N ASP A 14 3.79 19.51 30.75
CA ASP A 14 3.52 18.42 29.78
C ASP A 14 2.25 18.58 28.92
N THR A 15 1.53 19.70 29.02
CA THR A 15 0.22 19.85 28.34
C THR A 15 0.19 20.79 27.12
N GLU A 16 1.25 21.54 26.81
CA GLU A 16 1.23 22.52 25.69
C GLU A 16 1.89 22.05 24.38
N LEU A 17 2.62 20.92 24.38
CA LEU A 17 3.35 20.44 23.19
C LEU A 17 2.58 19.43 22.33
N ALA A 18 1.39 19.02 22.77
CA ALA A 18 0.57 18.04 22.07
C ALA A 18 -0.46 18.68 21.12
N ASP A 19 -0.93 19.90 21.42
CA ASP A 19 -2.13 20.48 20.79
C ASP A 19 -1.84 21.39 19.57
N SER A 20 -0.57 21.60 19.22
CA SER A 20 -0.16 22.47 18.10
C SER A 20 0.42 21.72 16.89
N ARG A 21 0.40 20.38 16.89
CA ARG A 21 0.98 19.59 15.81
C ARG A 21 -0.02 19.49 14.66
N ARG A 22 0.25 20.22 13.57
CA ARG A 22 -0.44 20.06 12.28
C ARG A 22 -0.45 18.58 11.89
N SER A 23 -1.60 18.08 11.48
CA SER A 23 -1.74 16.70 11.03
C SER A 23 -1.19 16.57 9.62
N LEU A 24 -0.53 15.45 9.30
CA LEU A 24 -0.17 15.13 7.91
C LEU A 24 -1.40 15.00 7.00
N LEU A 25 -2.58 14.80 7.59
CA LEU A 25 -3.85 14.80 6.86
C LEU A 25 -4.24 16.18 6.35
N ASP A 26 -3.68 17.25 6.91
CA ASP A 26 -3.94 18.63 6.48
C ASP A 26 -3.13 19.00 5.22
N ASP A 27 -2.18 18.14 4.81
CA ASP A 27 -1.24 18.41 3.72
C ASP A 27 -1.66 17.77 2.38
N TYR A 28 -2.76 17.01 2.33
CA TYR A 28 -3.30 16.46 1.08
C TYR A 28 -4.81 16.23 1.13
N GLU A 29 -5.41 16.14 -0.06
CA GLU A 29 -6.81 15.74 -0.23
C GLU A 29 -6.89 14.42 -1.00
N VAL A 30 -7.87 13.58 -0.64
CA VAL A 30 -8.15 12.34 -1.39
C VAL A 30 -8.76 12.71 -2.74
N PRO A 31 -8.25 12.19 -3.88
CA PRO A 31 -8.84 12.47 -5.18
C PRO A 31 -10.32 12.10 -5.25
N SER A 32 -11.13 12.89 -5.97
CA SER A 32 -12.59 12.73 -6.01
C SER A 32 -13.06 11.34 -6.47
N TYR A 33 -12.27 10.65 -7.29
CA TYR A 33 -12.53 9.27 -7.72
C TYR A 33 -12.52 8.27 -6.55
N PHE A 34 -11.78 8.57 -5.49
CA PHE A 34 -11.57 7.73 -4.31
C PHE A 34 -12.17 8.35 -3.04
N SER A 35 -13.06 9.33 -3.18
CA SER A 35 -13.67 10.04 -2.06
C SER A 35 -14.32 9.10 -1.06
N GLU A 36 -14.43 9.51 0.20
CA GLU A 36 -15.08 8.73 1.27
C GLU A 36 -16.48 8.21 0.90
N LYS A 37 -17.25 8.98 0.11
CA LYS A 37 -18.59 8.57 -0.36
C LYS A 37 -18.57 7.34 -1.28
N ARG A 38 -17.45 7.11 -1.96
CA ARG A 38 -17.24 5.98 -2.87
C ARG A 38 -16.49 4.82 -2.21
N ASP A 39 -15.96 5.04 -1.01
CA ASP A 39 -15.20 4.06 -0.28
C ASP A 39 -16.08 3.38 0.78
N LEU A 40 -16.59 2.22 0.43
CA LEU A 40 -17.57 1.48 1.22
C LEU A 40 -17.01 0.98 2.55
N PHE A 41 -15.69 0.90 2.72
CA PHE A 41 -15.09 0.55 4.01
C PHE A 41 -15.24 1.67 5.06
N THR A 42 -15.67 2.87 4.67
CA THR A 42 -16.03 3.94 5.62
C THR A 42 -17.21 3.54 6.51
N THR A 43 -18.10 2.65 6.06
CA THR A 43 -19.24 2.18 6.85
C THR A 43 -18.83 1.29 8.04
N LEU A 44 -17.59 0.81 8.07
CA LEU A 44 -17.07 -0.02 9.16
C LEU A 44 -16.66 0.82 10.39
N GLY A 45 -16.54 2.14 10.26
CA GLY A 45 -16.12 3.02 11.35
C GLY A 45 -14.80 2.56 11.97
N ASP A 46 -14.78 2.43 13.29
CA ASP A 46 -13.58 2.02 14.06
C ASP A 46 -13.14 0.57 13.80
N GLN A 47 -13.97 -0.25 13.14
CA GLN A 47 -13.62 -1.63 12.76
C GLN A 47 -12.94 -1.70 11.39
N ARG A 48 -12.71 -0.55 10.74
CA ARG A 48 -12.04 -0.50 9.45
C ARG A 48 -10.56 -0.89 9.60
N PRO A 49 -10.05 -1.83 8.78
CA PRO A 49 -8.61 -2.10 8.69
C PRO A 49 -7.79 -0.86 8.36
N ASN A 50 -6.51 -0.85 8.74
CA ASN A 50 -5.59 0.19 8.30
C ASN A 50 -5.60 0.28 6.77
N PHE A 51 -5.74 1.50 6.23
CA PHE A 51 -6.03 1.69 4.80
C PHE A 51 -5.25 2.82 4.15
N ARG A 52 -4.40 3.54 4.89
CA ARG A 52 -3.64 4.68 4.36
C ARG A 52 -2.24 4.69 4.94
N TRP A 53 -1.24 4.94 4.09
CA TRP A 53 0.16 4.95 4.48
C TRP A 53 0.92 6.10 3.81
N LEU A 54 1.83 6.70 4.57
CA LEU A 54 2.92 7.51 4.04
C LEU A 54 4.09 6.57 3.75
N LEU A 55 4.56 6.58 2.51
CA LEU A 55 5.66 5.76 2.03
C LEU A 55 6.88 6.65 1.79
N ILE A 56 7.92 6.45 2.58
CA ILE A 56 9.22 7.12 2.40
C ILE A 56 10.26 6.03 2.17
N GLY A 57 11.02 6.13 1.08
CA GLY A 57 12.01 5.13 0.73
C GLY A 57 13.17 5.70 -0.08
N TYR A 58 14.34 5.07 0.10
CA TYR A 58 15.56 5.41 -0.64
C TYR A 58 15.65 4.64 -1.97
N LYS A 59 16.55 5.05 -2.86
CA LYS A 59 16.82 4.35 -4.13
C LYS A 59 17.01 2.84 -3.92
N ARG A 60 16.40 2.04 -4.81
CA ARG A 60 16.40 0.55 -4.79
C ARG A 60 15.57 -0.10 -3.67
N SER A 61 14.98 0.68 -2.75
CA SER A 61 13.93 0.16 -1.88
C SER A 61 12.61 0.06 -2.64
N GLY A 62 11.63 -0.61 -2.05
CA GLY A 62 10.37 -0.85 -2.74
C GLY A 62 9.51 -1.92 -2.08
N SER A 63 8.36 -2.19 -2.69
CA SER A 63 7.47 -3.28 -2.30
C SER A 63 7.68 -4.47 -3.22
N LYS A 64 7.84 -5.66 -2.63
CA LYS A 64 7.88 -6.92 -3.37
C LYS A 64 6.53 -7.22 -4.03
N TRP A 65 6.46 -8.30 -4.80
CA TRP A 65 5.22 -8.72 -5.44
C TRP A 65 4.16 -9.07 -4.42
N HIS A 66 2.97 -8.50 -4.60
CA HIS A 66 1.81 -8.75 -3.76
C HIS A 66 0.51 -8.40 -4.50
N ILE A 67 -0.60 -8.83 -3.90
CA ILE A 67 -1.95 -8.33 -4.16
C ILE A 67 -2.37 -7.61 -2.88
N ASP A 68 -3.08 -6.49 -3.03
CA ASP A 68 -3.60 -5.74 -1.90
C ASP A 68 -4.55 -6.60 -1.01
N PRO A 69 -4.48 -6.43 0.32
CA PRO A 69 -5.27 -7.24 1.24
C PRO A 69 -6.76 -6.94 1.13
N ASN A 70 -7.56 -7.83 1.71
CA ASN A 70 -9.01 -7.68 1.84
C ASN A 70 -9.74 -7.42 0.53
N GLN A 71 -9.15 -7.83 -0.60
CA GLN A 71 -9.77 -7.66 -1.91
C GLN A 71 -10.02 -6.17 -2.27
N THR A 72 -9.21 -5.27 -1.72
CA THR A 72 -9.30 -3.83 -1.98
C THR A 72 -8.64 -3.44 -3.29
N SER A 73 -8.99 -2.27 -3.82
CA SER A 73 -8.17 -1.57 -4.82
C SER A 73 -7.35 -0.50 -4.11
N ALA A 74 -6.30 0.01 -4.75
CA ALA A 74 -5.48 1.07 -4.19
C ALA A 74 -5.24 2.21 -5.17
N TRP A 75 -4.88 3.38 -4.62
CA TRP A 75 -4.25 4.45 -5.38
C TRP A 75 -2.97 4.88 -4.66
N ASN A 76 -1.96 5.27 -5.44
CA ASN A 76 -0.67 5.71 -4.94
C ASN A 76 -0.27 7.02 -5.65
N ALA A 77 -0.15 8.10 -4.88
CA ALA A 77 0.25 9.42 -5.35
C ALA A 77 1.71 9.68 -5.00
N VAL A 78 2.56 9.89 -6.01
CA VAL A 78 3.98 10.19 -5.80
C VAL A 78 4.14 11.69 -5.55
N ILE A 79 4.56 12.02 -4.33
CA ILE A 79 4.77 13.41 -3.87
C ILE A 79 6.17 13.89 -4.21
N ARG A 80 7.15 12.98 -4.19
CA ARG A 80 8.54 13.26 -4.54
C ARG A 80 9.21 12.03 -5.13
N GLY A 81 10.05 12.25 -6.13
CA GLY A 81 10.87 11.20 -6.75
C GLY A 81 10.13 10.42 -7.83
N LYS A 82 10.56 9.17 -8.07
CA LYS A 82 10.01 8.30 -9.11
C LYS A 82 9.89 6.85 -8.65
N LYS A 83 8.77 6.22 -9.00
CA LYS A 83 8.50 4.81 -8.73
C LYS A 83 8.30 4.06 -10.04
N ARG A 84 9.07 2.99 -10.27
CA ARG A 84 8.83 2.01 -11.32
C ARG A 84 7.81 1.01 -10.82
N TRP A 85 6.76 0.81 -11.60
CA TRP A 85 5.69 -0.15 -11.32
C TRP A 85 5.69 -1.23 -12.40
N ILE A 86 5.41 -2.45 -11.97
CA ILE A 86 5.09 -3.59 -12.83
C ILE A 86 3.80 -4.18 -12.29
N LEU A 87 2.79 -4.33 -13.14
CA LEU A 87 1.50 -4.90 -12.80
C LEU A 87 1.18 -6.09 -13.72
N LEU A 88 0.63 -7.14 -13.12
CA LEU A 88 0.16 -8.34 -13.80
C LEU A 88 -1.29 -8.66 -13.42
N PRO A 89 -2.09 -9.21 -14.36
CA PRO A 89 -3.47 -9.61 -14.08
C PRO A 89 -3.59 -10.61 -12.93
N PRO A 90 -4.73 -10.66 -12.21
CA PRO A 90 -4.89 -11.48 -11.00
C PRO A 90 -4.57 -12.97 -11.15
N HIS A 91 -4.86 -13.55 -12.32
CA HIS A 91 -4.68 -14.97 -12.60
C HIS A 91 -3.27 -15.34 -13.04
N LEU A 92 -2.36 -14.37 -13.16
CA LEU A 92 -0.99 -14.58 -13.64
C LEU A 92 0.03 -14.17 -12.57
N PRO A 93 0.43 -15.10 -11.68
CA PRO A 93 1.51 -14.85 -10.74
C PRO A 93 2.82 -14.50 -11.47
N PRO A 94 3.60 -13.51 -10.97
CA PRO A 94 4.89 -13.17 -11.54
C PRO A 94 5.86 -14.37 -11.53
N PRO A 95 6.86 -14.40 -12.43
CA PRO A 95 7.88 -15.45 -12.41
C PRO A 95 8.61 -15.46 -11.05
N GLY A 96 8.85 -16.65 -10.50
CA GLY A 96 9.47 -16.81 -9.18
C GLY A 96 8.56 -16.49 -7.99
N VAL A 97 7.28 -16.18 -8.23
CA VAL A 97 6.28 -15.88 -7.20
C VAL A 97 5.21 -16.97 -7.17
N PHE A 98 5.04 -17.60 -6.02
CA PHE A 98 4.17 -18.76 -5.81
C PHE A 98 3.21 -18.51 -4.64
N PRO A 99 1.98 -18.06 -4.89
CA PRO A 99 0.96 -17.94 -3.84
C PRO A 99 0.49 -19.32 -3.34
N SER A 100 0.11 -19.40 -2.07
CA SER A 100 -0.60 -20.55 -1.52
C SER A 100 -1.99 -20.68 -2.17
N ARG A 101 -2.59 -21.87 -2.10
CA ARG A 101 -3.89 -22.16 -2.73
C ARG A 101 -5.01 -21.24 -2.23
N ASP A 102 -4.95 -20.83 -0.97
CA ASP A 102 -5.89 -19.93 -0.31
C ASP A 102 -5.45 -18.45 -0.36
N GLY A 103 -4.30 -18.15 -0.96
CA GLY A 103 -3.75 -16.80 -1.12
C GLY A 103 -3.28 -16.13 0.17
N SER A 104 -3.20 -16.87 1.29
CA SER A 104 -2.75 -16.33 2.59
C SER A 104 -1.24 -16.14 2.68
N GLU A 105 -0.47 -16.90 1.89
CA GLU A 105 0.98 -16.85 1.86
C GLU A 105 1.50 -16.70 0.43
N VAL A 106 2.63 -16.03 0.27
CA VAL A 106 3.30 -15.86 -1.02
C VAL A 106 4.78 -16.19 -0.87
N THR A 107 5.20 -17.31 -1.47
CA THR A 107 6.61 -17.66 -1.59
C THR A 107 7.22 -16.89 -2.76
N GLN A 108 8.25 -16.10 -2.50
CA GLN A 108 8.89 -15.22 -3.50
C GLN A 108 10.34 -14.93 -3.08
N PRO A 109 11.18 -14.32 -3.95
CA PRO A 109 12.54 -13.93 -3.60
C PRO A 109 12.60 -13.09 -2.31
N VAL A 110 13.75 -13.15 -1.64
CA VAL A 110 13.94 -12.51 -0.33
C VAL A 110 13.77 -11.00 -0.47
N SER A 111 14.28 -10.42 -1.54
CA SER A 111 14.18 -8.98 -1.85
C SER A 111 13.63 -8.71 -3.25
N LEU A 112 13.09 -7.50 -3.45
CA LEU A 112 12.68 -7.03 -4.76
C LEU A 112 13.84 -6.98 -5.75
N ILE A 113 15.04 -6.59 -5.30
CA ILE A 113 16.23 -6.52 -6.15
C ILE A 113 16.65 -7.90 -6.63
N GLU A 114 16.62 -8.91 -5.75
CA GLU A 114 16.85 -10.29 -6.14
C GLU A 114 15.85 -10.75 -7.21
N TRP A 115 14.58 -10.35 -7.08
CA TRP A 115 13.59 -10.64 -8.13
C TRP A 115 13.98 -10.00 -9.46
N TYR A 116 14.32 -8.70 -9.47
CA TYR A 116 14.75 -8.01 -10.69
C TYR A 116 15.94 -8.68 -11.37
N LEU A 117 16.94 -9.11 -10.59
CA LEU A 117 18.17 -9.72 -11.13
C LEU A 117 17.95 -11.10 -11.75
N ASN A 118 16.96 -11.86 -11.28
CA ASN A 118 16.79 -13.27 -11.66
C ASN A 118 15.56 -13.53 -12.54
N TYR A 119 14.54 -12.66 -12.50
CA TYR A 119 13.21 -12.95 -13.09
C TYR A 119 12.67 -11.84 -13.99
N TYR A 120 13.21 -10.62 -13.97
CA TYR A 120 12.68 -9.52 -14.77
C TYR A 120 12.78 -9.79 -16.28
N ASP A 121 13.88 -10.36 -16.74
CA ASP A 121 14.06 -10.68 -18.17
C ASP A 121 13.11 -11.79 -18.61
N LEU A 122 12.85 -12.80 -17.77
CA LEU A 122 11.88 -13.87 -18.04
C LEU A 122 10.48 -13.34 -18.32
N LEU A 123 10.11 -12.23 -17.67
CA LEU A 123 8.81 -11.58 -17.89
C LEU A 123 8.64 -11.08 -19.32
N HIS A 124 9.75 -10.83 -20.03
CA HIS A 124 9.80 -10.27 -21.39
C HIS A 124 10.23 -11.32 -22.45
N GLU A 125 10.54 -12.55 -22.04
CA GLU A 125 10.98 -13.59 -22.95
C GLU A 125 9.84 -14.06 -23.86
N PRO A 126 10.15 -14.39 -25.14
CA PRO A 126 9.18 -15.03 -26.03
C PRO A 126 8.62 -16.32 -25.40
N GLY A 127 7.31 -16.40 -25.29
CA GLY A 127 6.62 -17.58 -24.73
C GLY A 127 6.26 -17.46 -23.25
N TYR A 128 6.64 -16.36 -22.56
CA TYR A 128 6.03 -16.06 -21.27
C TYR A 128 4.50 -15.92 -21.45
N PRO A 129 3.68 -16.56 -20.59
CA PRO A 129 2.25 -16.70 -20.84
C PRO A 129 1.50 -15.39 -20.56
N TYR A 130 1.56 -14.45 -21.50
CA TYR A 130 0.60 -13.35 -21.58
C TYR A 130 -0.76 -13.92 -21.97
N THR A 131 -1.52 -14.30 -20.96
CA THR A 131 -2.89 -14.75 -21.11
C THR A 131 -3.72 -13.64 -21.76
N GLU A 132 -4.61 -14.03 -22.69
CA GLU A 132 -5.52 -13.10 -23.40
C GLU A 132 -4.81 -11.99 -24.20
N GLY A 133 -3.50 -12.13 -24.48
CA GLY A 133 -2.72 -11.12 -25.19
C GLY A 133 -2.39 -9.88 -24.35
N VAL A 134 -2.56 -9.95 -23.02
CA VAL A 134 -2.27 -8.84 -22.10
C VAL A 134 -0.82 -8.94 -21.64
N ALA A 135 0.03 -8.05 -22.18
CA ALA A 135 1.40 -7.87 -21.72
C ALA A 135 1.43 -7.24 -20.30
N PRO A 136 2.56 -7.35 -19.58
CA PRO A 136 2.73 -6.71 -18.29
C PRO A 136 2.57 -5.20 -18.44
N LEU A 137 1.88 -4.58 -17.49
CA LEU A 137 1.78 -3.13 -17.48
C LEU A 137 2.96 -2.59 -16.69
N GLU A 138 3.89 -1.95 -17.40
CA GLU A 138 5.07 -1.35 -16.80
C GLU A 138 5.15 0.13 -17.05
N GLY A 139 5.52 0.88 -16.03
CA GLY A 139 5.62 2.33 -16.14
C GLY A 139 6.35 2.97 -14.98
N THR A 140 6.84 4.17 -15.21
CA THR A 140 7.37 5.03 -14.15
C THR A 140 6.32 6.07 -13.81
N VAL A 141 5.89 6.08 -12.54
CA VAL A 141 5.04 7.10 -11.94
C VAL A 141 5.95 8.14 -11.30
N ARG A 142 5.83 9.37 -11.74
CA ARG A 142 6.69 10.51 -11.36
C ARG A 142 5.99 11.39 -10.33
N GLU A 143 6.76 12.29 -9.73
CA GLU A 143 6.26 13.37 -8.89
C GLU A 143 5.03 14.07 -9.50
N GLY A 144 3.96 14.18 -8.70
CA GLY A 144 2.67 14.73 -9.10
C GLY A 144 1.72 13.74 -9.79
N GLU A 145 2.18 12.54 -10.15
CA GLU A 145 1.36 11.51 -10.79
C GLU A 145 0.75 10.54 -9.77
N ILE A 146 -0.37 9.95 -10.17
CA ILE A 146 -1.11 8.95 -9.39
C ILE A 146 -1.26 7.69 -10.23
N VAL A 147 -1.01 6.54 -9.63
CA VAL A 147 -1.37 5.23 -10.20
C VAL A 147 -2.55 4.64 -9.44
N PHE A 148 -3.47 4.02 -10.19
CA PHE A 148 -4.56 3.22 -9.65
C PHE A 148 -4.26 1.74 -9.85
N ILE A 149 -4.42 0.96 -8.79
CA ILE A 149 -4.18 -0.48 -8.76
C ILE A 149 -5.56 -1.15 -8.59
N PRO A 150 -6.07 -1.84 -9.62
CA PRO A 150 -7.33 -2.52 -9.51
C PRO A 150 -7.23 -3.73 -8.58
N GLN A 151 -8.35 -4.05 -7.93
CA GLN A 151 -8.48 -5.22 -7.08
C GLN A 151 -7.91 -6.49 -7.74
N GLY A 152 -7.11 -7.23 -6.97
CA GLY A 152 -6.59 -8.54 -7.36
C GLY A 152 -5.34 -8.49 -8.23
N TRP A 153 -4.90 -7.32 -8.71
CA TRP A 153 -3.73 -7.23 -9.57
C TRP A 153 -2.44 -7.44 -8.78
N TRP A 154 -1.60 -8.33 -9.31
CA TRP A 154 -0.23 -8.48 -8.84
C TRP A 154 0.54 -7.21 -9.17
N HIS A 155 1.28 -6.69 -8.21
CA HIS A 155 2.13 -5.53 -8.45
C HIS A 155 3.38 -5.53 -7.58
N CYS A 156 4.46 -4.96 -8.12
CA CYS A 156 5.65 -4.59 -7.37
C CYS A 156 6.08 -3.16 -7.71
N VAL A 157 6.87 -2.56 -6.83
CA VAL A 157 7.23 -1.13 -6.92
C VAL A 157 8.68 -0.94 -6.53
N LEU A 158 9.48 -0.31 -7.40
CA LEU A 158 10.87 0.04 -7.15
C LEU A 158 11.03 1.56 -7.08
N ASN A 159 11.64 2.07 -6.02
CA ASN A 159 12.02 3.48 -5.91
C ASN A 159 13.29 3.71 -6.75
N GLU A 160 13.19 4.57 -7.78
CA GLU A 160 14.27 4.80 -8.75
C GLU A 160 15.24 5.92 -8.33
N GLU A 161 14.81 6.77 -7.40
CA GLU A 161 15.55 7.95 -6.94
C GLU A 161 15.93 7.87 -5.46
N ASP A 162 16.91 8.69 -5.09
CA ASP A 162 17.47 8.75 -3.74
C ASP A 162 16.39 9.04 -2.71
N ASP A 163 15.53 10.03 -2.90
CA ASP A 163 14.40 10.27 -1.99
C ASP A 163 13.08 10.10 -2.72
N THR A 164 12.29 9.09 -2.31
CA THR A 164 10.93 8.89 -2.81
C THR A 164 9.92 9.01 -1.69
N ILE A 165 8.91 9.87 -1.89
CA ILE A 165 7.79 10.08 -0.96
C ILE A 165 6.49 9.86 -1.72
N ALA A 166 5.58 9.07 -1.16
CA ALA A 166 4.25 8.87 -1.70
C ALA A 166 3.21 8.66 -0.62
N ILE A 167 1.96 8.95 -0.94
CA ILE A 167 0.80 8.56 -0.13
C ILE A 167 0.04 7.48 -0.90
N THR A 168 -0.40 6.45 -0.18
CA THR A 168 -1.20 5.38 -0.77
C THR A 168 -2.41 5.11 0.12
N GLN A 169 -3.54 4.80 -0.50
CA GLN A 169 -4.70 4.30 0.23
C GLN A 169 -5.38 3.14 -0.49
N ASN A 170 -5.83 2.18 0.32
CA ASN A 170 -6.74 1.12 -0.11
C ASN A 170 -8.19 1.59 0.10
N TYR A 171 -9.05 1.27 -0.86
CA TYR A 171 -10.47 1.60 -0.80
C TYR A 171 -11.32 0.50 -1.44
N VAL A 172 -12.60 0.47 -1.08
CA VAL A 172 -13.58 -0.45 -1.67
C VAL A 172 -14.63 0.32 -2.43
N SER A 173 -14.61 0.20 -3.74
CA SER A 173 -15.64 0.73 -4.63
C SER A 173 -16.91 -0.13 -4.62
N GLU A 174 -18.01 0.41 -5.13
CA GLU A 174 -19.22 -0.37 -5.41
C GLU A 174 -18.95 -1.56 -6.34
N THR A 175 -18.05 -1.39 -7.31
CA THR A 175 -17.70 -2.45 -8.28
C THR A 175 -16.98 -3.62 -7.62
N SER A 176 -16.14 -3.37 -6.62
CA SER A 176 -15.38 -4.42 -5.91
C SER A 176 -16.16 -5.06 -4.76
N LEU A 177 -17.29 -4.48 -4.34
CA LEU A 177 -18.08 -4.93 -3.19
C LEU A 177 -18.45 -6.42 -3.23
N PRO A 178 -18.91 -7.03 -4.35
CA PRO A 178 -19.28 -8.44 -4.35
C PRO A 178 -18.11 -9.35 -3.96
N SER A 179 -16.93 -9.09 -4.52
CA SER A 179 -15.71 -9.85 -4.26
C SER A 179 -15.18 -9.63 -2.85
N VAL A 180 -15.22 -8.38 -2.35
CA VAL A 180 -14.84 -8.05 -0.97
C VAL A 180 -15.75 -8.74 0.02
N ARG A 181 -17.08 -8.68 -0.19
CA ARG A 181 -18.05 -9.35 0.69
C ARG A 181 -17.84 -10.86 0.71
N ALA A 182 -17.57 -11.48 -0.44
CA ALA A 182 -17.25 -12.91 -0.51
C ALA A 182 -15.98 -13.23 0.30
N PHE A 183 -14.92 -12.44 0.15
CA PHE A 183 -13.70 -12.60 0.93
C PHE A 183 -13.94 -12.47 2.45
N LEU A 184 -14.61 -11.41 2.89
CA LEU A 184 -14.92 -11.18 4.31
C LEU A 184 -15.83 -12.28 4.90
N HIS A 185 -16.61 -12.96 4.07
CA HIS A 185 -17.45 -14.07 4.52
C HIS A 185 -16.69 -15.41 4.58
N TYR A 186 -15.96 -15.76 3.52
CA TYR A 186 -15.39 -17.09 3.33
C TYR A 186 -13.92 -17.21 3.74
N GLN A 187 -13.20 -16.09 3.89
CA GLN A 187 -11.77 -16.06 4.22
C GLN A 187 -11.49 -15.17 5.44
N ARG A 188 -12.34 -15.27 6.47
CA ARG A 188 -12.25 -14.42 7.68
C ARG A 188 -10.88 -14.47 8.35
N GLN A 189 -10.23 -15.63 8.33
CA GLN A 189 -8.91 -15.85 8.90
C GLN A 189 -7.79 -15.14 8.13
N ASN A 190 -8.05 -14.72 6.88
CA ASN A 190 -7.09 -14.03 6.02
C ASN A 190 -7.29 -12.50 6.02
N ILE A 191 -8.25 -11.98 6.80
CA ILE A 191 -8.44 -10.54 6.95
C ILE A 191 -7.21 -9.97 7.67
N SER A 192 -6.64 -8.91 7.10
CA SER A 192 -5.45 -8.26 7.65
C SER A 192 -5.56 -6.74 7.63
N GLY A 193 -4.71 -6.10 8.44
CA GLY A 193 -4.68 -4.64 8.59
C GLY A 193 -5.53 -4.12 9.73
#